data_AF-A0A1J5VGX0-F1
#
_entry.id   AF-A0A1J5VGX0-F1
#
_cell.length_a   1.000
_cell.length_b   1.000
_cell.length_c   1.000
_cell.angle_alpha   90.00
_cell.angle_beta   90.00
_cell.angle_gamma   90.00
#
_symmetry.space_group_name_H-M   'P 1'
#
loop_
_entity.id
_entity.type
_entity.pdbx_description
1 polymer ?
#
loop_
_entity_poly.entity_id
_entity_poly.type
_entity_poly.pdbx_seq_one_letter_code
_entity_poly.pdbx_strand_id
1 'polypeptide(L)' 'MHGPIRQITINSATFEDCTVDLNNLNFFFGRNGAGKSTIARTLGSGYGLTWDTTVDANDHTVMFF' A
#
# COMPACT_ATOMS: atom_id res chain seq x y z
N MET A 1 -0.81 16.60 2.20
CA MET A 1 0.32 15.66 2.13
C MET A 1 0.21 14.71 3.31
N HIS A 2 0.48 13.43 3.12
CA HIS A 2 0.45 12.41 4.18
C HIS A 2 1.87 11.90 4.45
N GLY A 3 2.14 11.39 5.66
CA GLY A 3 3.38 10.70 5.98
C GLY A 3 3.54 9.37 5.20
N PRO A 4 4.48 8.50 5.56
CA PRO A 4 4.60 7.17 4.95
C PRO A 4 3.36 6.31 5.21
N ILE A 5 3.07 5.43 4.25
CA ILE A 5 2.01 4.43 4.42
C ILE A 5 2.54 3.34 5.35
N ARG A 6 1.79 3.03 6.42
CA ARG A 6 2.14 2.00 7.41
C ARG A 6 1.43 0.69 7.16
N GLN A 7 0.22 0.74 6.60
CA GLN A 7 -0.57 -0.45 6.34
C GLN A 7 -1.44 -0.24 5.10
N ILE A 8 -1.72 -1.34 4.42
CA ILE A 8 -2.76 -1.44 3.40
C ILE A 8 -3.71 -2.59 3.74
N THR A 9 -5.01 -2.34 3.62
CA THR A 9 -6.07 -3.36 3.65
C THR A 9 -6.61 -3.57 2.24
N ILE A 10 -6.59 -4.82 1.77
CA ILE A 10 -6.99 -5.20 0.42
C ILE A 10 -8.24 -6.07 0.53
N ASN A 11 -9.35 -5.57 -0.01
CA ASN A 11 -10.61 -6.29 -0.11
C ASN A 11 -11.09 -6.25 -1.58
N SER A 12 -10.36 -6.95 -2.45
CA SER A 12 -10.57 -6.93 -3.89
C SER A 12 -9.99 -8.18 -4.57
N ALA A 13 -10.55 -8.56 -5.71
CA ALA A 13 -10.26 -9.80 -6.42
C ALA A 13 -10.40 -11.02 -5.50
N THR A 14 -9.31 -11.70 -5.18
CA THR A 14 -9.28 -12.89 -4.30
C THR A 14 -8.83 -12.56 -2.87
N PHE A 15 -8.56 -11.29 -2.56
CA PHE A 15 -8.22 -10.86 -1.21
C PHE A 15 -9.49 -10.45 -0.48
N GLU A 16 -9.71 -11.02 0.71
CA GLU A 16 -10.82 -10.70 1.61
C GLU A 16 -10.21 -10.18 2.92
N ASP A 17 -10.41 -8.88 3.20
CA ASP A 17 -9.87 -8.17 4.37
C ASP A 17 -8.39 -8.44 4.68
N CYS A 18 -7.57 -8.54 3.63
CA CYS A 18 -6.16 -8.88 3.76
C CYS A 18 -5.35 -7.63 4.14
N THR A 19 -4.77 -7.62 5.34
CA THR A 19 -3.94 -6.53 5.84
C THR A 19 -2.45 -6.81 5.65
N VAL A 20 -1.69 -5.83 5.18
CA VAL A 20 -0.23 -5.92 5.02
C VAL A 20 0.41 -4.69 5.65
N ASP A 21 1.34 -4.92 6.58
CA ASP A 21 2.21 -3.89 7.13
C ASP A 21 3.29 -3.50 6.11
N LEU A 22 3.52 -2.20 5.97
CA LEU A 22 4.45 -1.63 5.02
C LEU A 22 5.59 -0.92 5.75
N ASN A 23 6.77 -0.99 5.14
CA ASN A 23 7.92 -0.17 5.48
C ASN A 23 8.13 0.91 4.42
N ASN A 24 9.21 1.70 4.53
CA ASN A 24 9.54 2.73 3.53
C ASN A 24 9.87 2.16 2.14
N LEU A 25 10.24 0.88 2.04
CA LEU A 25 10.52 0.17 0.80
C LEU A 25 9.91 -1.22 0.86
N ASN A 26 9.07 -1.56 -0.13
CA ASN A 26 8.39 -2.85 -0.21
C ASN A 26 8.49 -3.38 -1.63
N PHE A 27 8.75 -4.69 -1.77
CA PHE A 27 8.76 -5.39 -3.05
C PHE A 27 7.65 -6.44 -3.07
N PHE A 28 6.71 -6.29 -4.01
CA PHE A 28 5.64 -7.27 -4.23
C PHE A 28 5.95 -8.11 -5.47
N PHE A 29 6.24 -9.39 -5.28
CA PHE A 29 6.60 -10.33 -6.34
C PHE A 29 5.81 -11.63 -6.24
N GLY A 30 5.75 -12.39 -7.34
CA GLY A 30 4.99 -13.63 -7.41
C GLY A 30 4.58 -14.00 -8.84
N ARG A 31 4.01 -15.20 -9.01
CA ARG A 31 3.53 -15.71 -10.31
C ARG A 31 2.43 -14.83 -10.92
N ASN A 32 2.13 -15.04 -12.20
CA ASN A 32 0.97 -14.41 -12.83
C ASN A 32 -0.31 -14.84 -12.12
N GLY A 33 -1.25 -13.90 -11.93
CA GLY A 33 -2.46 -14.12 -11.16
C GLY A 33 -2.32 -14.02 -9.63
N ALA A 34 -1.10 -13.86 -9.07
CA ALA A 34 -0.89 -13.77 -7.63
C ALA A 34 -1.36 -12.45 -6.95
N GLY A 35 -2.07 -11.58 -7.68
CA GLY A 35 -2.63 -10.35 -7.09
C GLY A 35 -1.72 -9.11 -7.06
N LYS A 36 -0.50 -9.16 -7.62
CA LYS A 36 0.43 -8.01 -7.65
C LYS A 36 -0.21 -6.71 -8.18
N SER A 37 -0.90 -6.79 -9.31
CA SER A 37 -1.59 -5.64 -9.91
C SER A 37 -2.82 -5.20 -9.11
N THR A 38 -3.43 -6.11 -8.33
CA THR A 38 -4.49 -5.74 -7.38
C THR A 38 -3.91 -4.89 -6.26
N ILE A 39 -2.80 -5.30 -5.64
CA ILE A 39 -2.10 -4.52 -4.60
C ILE A 39 -1.73 -3.13 -5.12
N ALA A 40 -1.13 -3.05 -6.31
CA ALA A 40 -0.73 -1.79 -6.93
C ALA A 40 -1.93 -0.86 -7.18
N ARG A 41 -3.07 -1.39 -7.66
CA ARG A 41 -4.29 -0.60 -7.85
C ARG A 41 -4.88 -0.11 -6.53
N THR A 42 -4.91 -0.95 -5.50
CA THR A 42 -5.39 -0.55 -4.17
C THR A 42 -4.52 0.56 -3.60
N LEU A 43 -3.19 0.43 -3.65
CA LEU A 43 -2.25 1.51 -3.28
C LEU A 43 -2.53 2.81 -4.06
N GLY A 44 -2.66 2.73 -5.38
CA GLY A 44 -2.91 3.91 -6.23
C GLY A 44 -4.29 4.55 -6.03
N SER A 45 -5.27 3.79 -5.51
CA SER A 45 -6.62 4.30 -5.22
C SER A 45 -6.69 5.13 -3.94
N GLY A 46 -5.73 4.97 -3.03
CA GLY A 46 -5.73 5.61 -1.71
C GLY A 46 -6.69 4.99 -0.67
N TYR A 47 -7.55 4.05 -1.06
CA TYR A 47 -8.48 3.38 -0.14
C TYR A 47 -7.81 2.25 0.65
N GLY A 48 -8.23 2.08 1.91
CA GLY A 48 -7.69 1.04 2.79
C GLY A 48 -6.26 1.31 3.26
N LEU A 49 -5.73 2.53 3.07
CA LEU A 49 -4.40 2.91 3.52
C LEU A 49 -4.44 3.50 4.92
N THR A 50 -3.52 3.06 5.76
CA THR A 50 -3.21 3.71 7.04
C THR A 50 -1.91 4.48 6.89
N TRP A 51 -1.99 5.78 7.14
CA TRP A 51 -0.88 6.71 7.04
C TRP A 51 -0.27 6.96 8.42
N ASP A 52 1.04 7.15 8.47
CA ASP A 52 1.69 7.68 9.66
C ASP A 52 1.35 9.17 9.81
N THR A 53 0.76 9.53 10.94
CA THR A 53 0.38 10.90 11.29
C THR A 53 1.35 11.56 12.27
N THR A 54 2.40 10.85 12.71
CA THR A 54 3.37 11.33 13.69
C THR A 54 4.57 12.04 13.06
N VAL A 55 4.68 12.00 11.72
CA VAL A 55 5.78 12.60 10.96
C VAL A 55 5.28 13.72 10.04
N ASP A 56 6.16 14.68 9.75
CA ASP A 56 5.85 15.74 8.80
C ASP A 56 5.72 15.13 7.41
N ALA A 57 4.58 15.37 6.78
CA ALA A 57 4.30 14.87 5.45
C ALA A 57 5.17 15.52 4.36
N ASN A 58 5.82 16.65 4.63
CA ASN A 58 6.74 17.30 3.71
C ASN A 58 8.10 16.58 3.62
N ASP A 59 8.44 15.75 4.60
CA ASP A 59 9.70 14.98 4.62
C ASP A 59 9.63 13.71 3.76
N HIS A 60 8.46 13.41 3.20
CA HIS A 60 8.20 12.14 2.54
C HIS A 60 7.48 12.34 1.21
N THR A 61 7.81 11.47 0.25
CA THR A 61 7.09 11.36 -1.01
C THR A 61 6.79 9.90 -1.26
N VAL A 62 5.53 9.59 -1.57
CA VAL A 62 5.13 8.25 -1.97
C VAL A 62 5.39 8.08 -3.45
N MET A 63 6.06 6.98 -3.81
CA MET A 63 6.35 6.62 -5.19
C MET A 63 5.86 5.21 -5.48
N PHE A 64 5.29 5.04 -6.68
CA PHE A 64 4.83 3.76 -7.19
C PHE A 64 5.53 3.50 -8.54
N PHE A 65 6.11 2.31 -8.69
CA PHE A 65 6.82 1.88 -9.89
C PHE A 65 6.40 0.46 -10.26
#